data_AF-A0A8C0P4U1-F1
#
_entry.id   AF-A0A8C0P4U1-F1
#
_cell.length_a   1.000
_cell.length_b   1.000
_cell.length_c   1.000
_cell.angle_alpha   90.00
_cell.angle_beta   90.00
_cell.angle_gamma   90.00
#
_symmetry.space_group_name_H-M   'P 1'
#
loop_
_entity.id
_entity.type
_entity.pdbx_description
1 polymer ?
#
loop_
_entity_poly.entity_id
_entity_poly.type
_entity_poly.pdbx_seq_one_letter_code
_entity_poly.pdbx_strand_id
1 'polypeptide(L)'
;MADFLKGLPVYNKSNFSRFHADSVCKASNRRPSVYLPTREYPSEQIIVTEKTNILLRYLHQQWDKKNAAKKRDQEQVDLEGESSAPPRKVARTDSPDMHEDT
;
A
#
# COMPACT_ATOMS: atom_id res chain seq x y z
N MET A 1 -48.15 8.80 12.08
CA MET A 1 -47.44 7.92 11.13
C MET A 1 -46.50 8.69 10.20
N ALA A 2 -46.86 9.87 9.70
CA ALA A 2 -46.10 10.57 8.64
C ALA A 2 -44.91 11.45 9.12
N ASP A 3 -44.72 11.66 10.43
CA ASP A 3 -43.67 12.55 10.94
C ASP A 3 -42.25 12.04 10.67
N PHE A 4 -42.07 10.73 10.47
CA PHE A 4 -40.79 10.14 10.07
C PHE A 4 -40.34 10.58 8.67
N LEU A 5 -41.25 11.02 7.80
CA LEU A 5 -40.93 11.45 6.44
C LEU A 5 -40.56 12.94 6.34
N LYS A 6 -40.54 13.68 7.46
CA LYS A 6 -40.14 15.09 7.51
C LYS A 6 -38.63 15.21 7.70
N GLY A 7 -38.05 16.33 7.26
CA GLY A 7 -36.64 16.65 7.50
C GLY A 7 -35.64 15.94 6.57
N LEU A 8 -36.05 15.51 5.38
CA LEU A 8 -35.15 14.96 4.37
C LEU A 8 -34.03 15.98 4.02
N PRO A 9 -32.82 15.52 3.66
CA PRO A 9 -31.71 16.40 3.32
C PRO A 9 -32.06 17.40 2.21
N VAL A 10 -31.74 18.68 2.46
CA VAL A 10 -31.92 19.75 1.48
C VAL A 10 -30.56 20.39 1.21
N TYR A 11 -29.92 19.99 0.10
CA TYR A 11 -28.68 20.62 -0.36
C TYR A 11 -28.92 22.05 -0.88
N ASN A 12 -30.04 22.26 -1.58
CA ASN A 12 -30.48 23.58 -2.02
C ASN A 12 -32.01 23.61 -2.18
N LYS A 13 -32.67 24.53 -1.48
CA LYS A 13 -34.14 24.70 -1.48
C LYS A 13 -34.71 25.06 -2.86
N SER A 14 -33.90 25.63 -3.76
CA SER A 14 -34.37 26.05 -5.09
C SER A 14 -34.37 24.95 -6.14
N ASN A 15 -33.68 23.81 -5.91
CA ASN A 15 -33.44 22.79 -6.95
C ASN A 15 -34.73 22.26 -7.60
N PHE A 16 -35.82 22.17 -6.83
CA PHE A 16 -37.10 21.64 -7.29
C PHE A 16 -38.28 22.60 -7.06
N SER A 17 -38.04 23.80 -6.52
CA SER A 17 -39.12 24.74 -6.16
C SER A 17 -39.88 25.29 -7.38
N ARG A 18 -39.30 25.19 -8.58
CA ARG A 18 -39.86 25.67 -9.86
C ARG A 18 -40.13 24.56 -10.87
N PHE A 19 -39.98 23.30 -10.46
CA PHE A 19 -40.20 22.17 -11.35
C PHE A 19 -41.72 22.00 -11.58
N HIS A 20 -42.15 22.04 -12.84
CA HIS A 20 -43.54 21.82 -13.25
C HIS A 20 -43.58 20.75 -14.35
N ALA A 21 -44.17 19.59 -14.06
CA ALA A 21 -44.27 18.48 -15.01
C ALA A 21 -45.22 18.79 -16.19
N ASP A 22 -46.20 19.68 -15.97
CA ASP A 22 -47.28 20.00 -16.92
C ASP A 22 -46.96 21.16 -17.87
N SER A 23 -45.75 21.74 -17.78
CA SER A 23 -45.30 22.79 -18.70
C SER A 23 -44.97 22.17 -20.06
N VAL A 24 -46.03 21.97 -20.86
CA VAL A 24 -46.04 21.47 -22.23
C VAL A 24 -45.47 20.06 -22.36
N CYS A 25 -46.38 19.09 -22.49
CA CYS A 25 -46.11 17.75 -23.02
C CYS A 25 -45.38 17.82 -24.38
N LYS A 26 -44.07 17.97 -24.31
CA LYS A 26 -43.12 17.19 -25.09
C LYS A 26 -42.21 16.63 -24.02
N ALA A 27 -42.50 15.42 -23.56
CA ALA A 27 -41.48 14.58 -22.94
C ALA A 27 -40.32 14.62 -23.92
N SER A 28 -39.36 15.49 -23.61
CA SER A 28 -38.27 15.82 -24.50
C SER A 28 -37.36 14.60 -24.39
N ASN A 29 -37.67 13.58 -25.20
CA ASN A 29 -36.76 12.52 -25.59
C ASN A 29 -35.52 13.08 -26.32
N ARG A 30 -35.25 14.39 -26.19
CA ARG A 30 -34.00 15.03 -26.55
C ARG A 30 -32.98 14.52 -25.56
N ARG A 31 -32.36 13.40 -25.94
CA ARG A 31 -31.15 12.87 -25.33
C ARG A 31 -30.24 14.06 -25.00
N PRO A 32 -29.66 14.13 -23.79
CA PRO A 32 -28.63 15.11 -23.48
C PRO A 32 -27.63 15.18 -24.63
N SER A 33 -27.17 16.38 -24.97
CA SER A 33 -26.16 16.56 -26.01
C SER A 33 -24.96 15.67 -25.70
N VAL A 34 -24.49 14.93 -26.70
CA VAL A 34 -23.31 14.09 -26.56
C VAL A 34 -22.07 14.97 -26.44
N TYR A 35 -21.20 14.67 -25.47
CA TYR A 35 -19.89 15.34 -25.35
C TYR A 35 -18.97 14.85 -26.48
N LEU A 36 -18.46 15.78 -27.27
CA LEU A 36 -17.48 15.54 -28.33
C LEU A 36 -16.14 16.17 -27.90
N PRO A 37 -15.18 15.39 -27.36
CA PRO A 37 -13.88 15.92 -26.95
C PRO A 37 -13.14 16.51 -28.16
N THR A 38 -12.78 17.80 -28.12
CA THR A 38 -12.04 18.49 -29.20
C THR A 38 -10.59 18.79 -28.85
N ARG A 39 -10.22 18.60 -27.59
CA ARG A 39 -8.88 18.83 -27.06
C ARG A 39 -8.47 17.61 -26.26
N GLU A 40 -7.24 17.18 -26.46
CA GLU A 40 -6.63 16.13 -25.65
C GLU A 40 -5.96 16.76 -24.43
N TYR A 41 -6.22 16.16 -23.27
CA TYR A 41 -5.55 16.51 -22.02
C TYR A 41 -4.89 15.22 -21.48
N PRO A 42 -3.58 15.25 -21.15
CA PRO A 42 -2.90 14.07 -20.63
C PRO A 42 -3.43 13.71 -19.25
N SER A 43 -3.56 12.42 -18.98
CA SER A 43 -3.89 11.92 -17.63
C SER A 43 -2.69 12.08 -16.70
N GLU A 44 -2.92 12.57 -15.48
CA GLU A 44 -1.86 12.71 -14.47
C GLU A 44 -1.34 11.35 -13.95
N GLN A 45 -2.22 10.33 -13.91
CA GLN A 45 -1.92 9.00 -13.39
C GLN A 45 -2.57 7.93 -14.27
N ILE A 46 -2.02 6.72 -14.23
CA ILE A 46 -2.55 5.54 -14.93
C ILE A 46 -2.84 4.42 -13.95
N ILE A 47 -3.91 3.66 -14.21
CA ILE A 47 -4.23 2.46 -13.44
C ILE A 47 -3.38 1.31 -13.98
N VAL A 48 -2.55 0.72 -13.12
CA VAL A 48 -1.72 -0.45 -13.44
C VAL A 48 -2.14 -1.67 -12.64
N THR A 49 -2.08 -2.84 -13.26
CA THR A 49 -2.29 -4.12 -12.57
C THR A 49 -0.95 -4.72 -12.17
N GLU A 50 -0.91 -5.38 -11.01
CA GLU A 50 0.31 -6.09 -10.60
C GLU A 50 0.55 -7.29 -11.52
N LYS A 51 1.75 -7.37 -12.09
CA LYS A 51 2.15 -8.44 -13.02
C LYS A 51 2.39 -9.80 -12.36
N THR A 52 2.49 -9.85 -11.03
CA THR A 52 2.87 -11.06 -10.31
C THR A 52 1.72 -12.06 -10.29
N ASN A 53 2.02 -13.32 -10.57
CA ASN A 53 1.05 -14.39 -10.36
C ASN A 53 0.62 -14.45 -8.88
N ILE A 54 -0.68 -14.59 -8.64
CA ILE A 54 -1.24 -14.56 -7.29
C ILE A 54 -0.71 -15.67 -6.37
N LEU A 55 -0.41 -16.85 -6.92
CA LEU A 55 0.15 -17.96 -6.15
C LEU A 55 1.59 -17.65 -5.74
N LEU A 56 2.41 -17.14 -6.66
CA LEU A 56 3.80 -16.75 -6.37
C LEU A 56 3.87 -15.62 -5.34
N ARG A 57 3.02 -14.59 -5.48
CA ARG A 57 2.91 -13.51 -4.50
C ARG A 57 2.58 -14.04 -3.10
N TYR A 58 1.65 -14.98 -3.01
CA TYR A 58 1.29 -15.62 -1.74
C TYR A 58 2.46 -16.42 -1.14
N LEU A 59 3.13 -17.26 -1.94
CA LEU A 59 4.24 -18.07 -1.47
C LEU A 59 5.43 -17.22 -1.00
N HIS A 60 5.82 -16.19 -1.76
CA HIS A 60 6.84 -15.24 -1.34
C HIS A 60 6.46 -14.54 -0.04
N GLN A 61 5.21 -14.07 0.08
CA GLN A 61 4.74 -13.41 1.29
C GLN A 61 4.80 -14.33 2.52
N GLN A 62 4.44 -15.62 2.37
CA GLN A 62 4.55 -16.60 3.45
C GLN A 62 6.02 -16.86 3.83
N TRP A 63 6.88 -16.98 2.82
CA TRP A 63 8.32 -17.18 3.02
C TRP A 63 8.97 -16.01 3.76
N ASP A 64 8.72 -14.78 3.31
CA ASP A 64 9.26 -13.56 3.91
C ASP A 64 8.79 -13.39 5.36
N LYS A 65 7.51 -13.66 5.63
CA LYS A 65 6.97 -13.66 7.01
C LYS A 65 7.69 -14.68 7.90
N LYS A 66 7.91 -15.91 7.42
CA LYS A 66 8.60 -16.96 8.17
C LYS A 66 10.06 -16.60 8.46
N ASN A 67 10.73 -15.93 7.53
CA ASN A 67 12.12 -15.52 7.72
C ASN A 67 12.28 -14.25 8.55
N ALA A 68 11.30 -13.34 8.51
CA ALA A 68 11.26 -12.18 9.41
C ALA A 68 11.14 -12.62 10.88
N ALA A 69 10.36 -13.67 11.17
CA ALA A 69 10.26 -14.25 12.51
C ALA A 69 11.62 -14.81 12.98
N LYS A 70 12.33 -15.54 12.10
CA LYS A 70 13.65 -16.10 12.42
C LYS A 70 14.72 -15.03 12.69
N LYS A 71 14.69 -13.89 11.99
CA LYS A 71 15.65 -12.80 12.23
C LYS A 71 15.47 -12.16 13.60
N ARG A 72 14.22 -12.03 14.09
CA ARG A 72 13.95 -11.50 15.42
C ARG A 72 14.43 -12.44 16.53
N ASP A 73 14.22 -13.74 16.37
CA ASP A 73 14.69 -14.72 17.35
C ASP A 73 16.22 -14.87 17.31
N GLN A 74 16.84 -14.79 16.12
CA GLN A 74 18.29 -14.84 15.96
C GLN A 74 18.99 -13.67 16.68
N GLU A 75 18.43 -12.46 16.62
CA GLU A 75 18.96 -11.30 17.36
C GLU A 75 18.88 -11.51 18.89
N GLN A 76 17.82 -12.15 19.38
CA GLN A 76 17.67 -12.45 20.80
C GLN A 76 18.63 -13.57 21.25
N VAL A 77 18.88 -14.58 20.39
CA VAL A 77 19.82 -15.67 20.67
C VAL A 77 21.28 -15.21 20.54
N ASP A 78 21.62 -14.28 19.64
CA ASP A 78 22.99 -13.71 19.58
C ASP A 78 23.31 -12.86 20.82
N LEU A 79 22.33 -12.13 21.36
CA LEU A 79 22.47 -11.37 22.62
C LEU A 79 22.65 -12.28 23.86
N GLU A 80 22.03 -13.45 23.88
CA GLU A 80 22.18 -14.43 24.98
C GLU A 80 23.37 -15.39 24.76
N GLY A 81 23.82 -15.57 23.52
CA GLY A 81 24.93 -16.43 23.11
C GLY A 81 26.32 -15.83 23.31
N GLU A 82 26.46 -14.49 23.36
CA GLU A 82 27.75 -13.83 23.62
C GLU A 82 28.26 -14.03 25.07
N SER A 83 27.43 -14.50 26.01
CA SER A 83 27.86 -14.79 27.39
C SER A 83 28.48 -16.18 27.61
N SER A 84 28.68 -17.01 26.56
CA SER A 84 29.26 -18.35 26.73
C SER A 84 30.27 -18.77 25.66
N ALA A 85 31.01 -17.84 25.07
CA ALA A 85 32.11 -18.20 24.17
C ALA A 85 33.21 -18.99 24.91
N PRO A 86 33.52 -20.25 24.53
CA PRO A 86 34.69 -20.96 25.05
C PRO A 86 35.97 -20.28 24.52
N PRO A 87 37.08 -20.35 25.27
CA PRO A 87 38.28 -19.58 24.97
C PRO A 87 38.84 -19.95 23.60
N ARG A 88 38.95 -18.95 22.71
CA ARG A 88 39.59 -19.10 21.39
C ARG A 88 41.06 -19.50 21.62
N LYS A 89 41.42 -20.72 21.20
CA LYS A 89 42.82 -21.17 21.15
C LYS A 89 43.60 -20.27 20.19
N VAL A 90 44.46 -19.42 20.73
CA VAL A 90 45.52 -18.73 19.97
C VAL A 90 46.64 -19.73 19.67
N ALA A 91 47.05 -19.82 18.41
CA ALA A 91 48.23 -20.58 18.02
C ALA A 91 49.47 -19.84 18.53
N ARG A 92 50.32 -20.50 19.33
CA ARG A 92 51.64 -19.99 19.68
C ARG A 92 52.53 -20.11 18.44
N THR A 93 52.76 -19.01 17.74
CA THR A 93 53.90 -18.90 16.83
C THR A 93 55.12 -18.64 17.69
N ASP A 94 55.90 -19.68 17.93
CA ASP A 94 57.27 -19.54 18.42
C ASP A 94 58.17 -19.27 17.21
N SER A 95 58.85 -18.13 17.19
CA SER A 95 60.11 -17.97 16.48
C SER A 95 60.95 -16.95 17.24
N PRO A 96 62.20 -17.28 17.59
CA PRO A 96 63.07 -16.43 18.39
C PRO A 96 63.66 -15.27 17.59
N ASP A 97 64.05 -14.24 18.35
CA ASP A 97 64.79 -13.05 17.98
C ASP A 97 65.94 -13.26 17.00
N MET A 98 66.12 -12.30 16.08
CA MET A 98 67.45 -11.79 15.75
C MET A 98 67.36 -10.26 15.65
N HIS A 99 67.88 -9.60 16.68
CA HIS A 99 68.32 -8.23 16.67
C HIS A 99 69.55 -8.14 15.77
N GLU A 100 69.57 -7.26 14.77
CA GLU A 100 70.84 -6.65 14.32
C GLU A 100 70.61 -5.16 14.04
N ASP A 101 71.46 -4.37 14.68
CA ASP A 101 71.60 -2.93 14.55
C ASP A 101 72.03 -2.52 13.13
N THR A 102 71.46 -1.44 12.61
CA THR A 102 72.19 -0.29 12.03
C THR A 102 71.25 0.92 11.99
#